data_AF-A0A5N4AUS7-F1
#
_entry.id   AF-A0A5N4AUS7-F1
#
_cell.length_a   1.000
_cell.length_b   1.000
_cell.length_c   1.000
_cell.angle_alpha   90.00
_cell.angle_beta   90.00
_cell.angle_gamma   90.00
#
_symmetry.space_group_name_H-M   'P 1'
#
loop_
_entity.id
_entity.type
_entity.pdbx_description
1 polymer ?
#
loop_
_entity_poly.entity_id
_entity_poly.type
_entity_poly.pdbx_seq_one_letter_code
_entity_poly.pdbx_strand_id
1 'polypeptide(L)'
;MITAFVILLLIITVCKSEIDGYCASYNGKICSSYLNNTGFVWYNATKDNTGGWLNEQITTKLWDQMIVGLKEPCRSAAEKLLCLYAFPECSMQNNREVGLPLCYEDCIAVKQQFCHIDWALIEDNKQRNITFKSKGHFQLPDCDTLPHFKNQNSSRTCSYAGLTEMKTDEITYDCIKDRGRFYQGKVNKTKDGLDCQWWNVQTPHYHVRPPNVFPEIQDAENYCRNAGGEVHVPWCFTTNSSVRWQYCDIPRCVDSVVKEEQMLTPTFLLIMCGLGLVVIIILMLIVFLVCRLFHKRRSGYGRTGTAEVTIDLDKLPSNMSYHR
;
A
#
# COMPACT_ATOMS: atom_id res chain seq x y z
N MET A 1 46.63 -9.13 52.57
CA MET A 1 45.21 -9.50 52.37
C MET A 1 44.34 -8.35 51.87
N ILE A 2 44.53 -7.11 52.35
CA ILE A 2 43.74 -5.94 51.92
C ILE A 2 44.00 -5.56 50.45
N THR A 3 45.23 -5.68 49.97
CA THR A 3 45.62 -5.36 48.59
C THR A 3 45.00 -6.28 47.53
N ALA A 4 44.88 -7.59 47.83
CA ALA A 4 44.22 -8.54 46.94
C ALA A 4 42.70 -8.32 46.86
N PHE A 5 42.07 -7.89 47.95
CA PHE A 5 40.64 -7.60 47.99
C PHE A 5 40.29 -6.30 47.23
N VAL A 6 41.16 -5.29 47.30
CA VAL A 6 41.00 -4.03 46.53
C VAL A 6 41.24 -4.25 45.04
N ILE A 7 42.21 -5.10 44.66
CA ILE A 7 42.42 -5.50 43.25
C ILE A 7 41.25 -6.33 42.74
N LEU A 8 40.71 -7.24 43.54
CA LEU A 8 39.52 -8.03 43.17
C LEU A 8 38.28 -7.13 43.04
N LEU A 9 38.07 -6.17 43.95
CA LEU A 9 37.00 -5.17 43.82
C LEU A 9 37.20 -4.27 42.60
N LEU A 10 38.43 -3.84 42.30
CA LEU A 10 38.76 -3.06 41.08
C LEU A 10 38.48 -3.86 39.81
N ILE A 11 38.84 -5.16 39.76
CA ILE A 11 38.55 -6.06 38.64
C ILE A 11 37.03 -6.30 38.50
N ILE A 12 36.29 -6.40 39.61
CA ILE A 12 34.83 -6.55 39.61
C ILE A 12 34.14 -5.24 39.15
N THR A 13 34.67 -4.06 39.48
CA THR A 13 34.14 -2.77 38.96
C THR A 13 34.43 -2.51 37.49
N VAL A 14 35.43 -3.16 36.89
CA VAL A 14 35.80 -2.97 35.47
C VAL A 14 35.05 -3.93 34.53
N CYS A 15 34.42 -5.00 35.04
CA CYS A 15 33.59 -5.88 34.21
C CYS A 15 32.09 -5.54 34.33
N LYS A 16 31.74 -4.26 34.16
CA LYS A 16 30.39 -3.91 33.75
C LYS A 16 30.34 -4.21 32.26
N SER A 17 29.58 -5.23 31.84
CA SER A 17 29.40 -5.53 30.42
C SER A 17 28.84 -4.29 29.73
N GLU A 18 29.69 -3.54 29.04
CA GLU A 18 29.24 -2.50 28.14
C GLU A 18 28.38 -3.23 27.10
N ILE A 19 27.13 -2.79 26.94
CA ILE A 19 26.30 -3.26 25.84
C ILE A 19 26.97 -2.67 24.60
N ASP A 20 27.92 -3.42 24.04
CA ASP A 20 28.52 -3.09 22.76
C ASP A 20 27.39 -3.17 21.75
N GLY A 21 27.08 -2.03 21.15
CA GLY A 21 26.10 -1.89 20.10
C GLY A 21 26.52 -0.74 19.22
N TYR A 22 26.12 -0.79 17.96
CA TYR A 22 26.52 0.21 16.98
C TYR A 22 25.38 0.55 16.05
N CYS A 23 25.46 1.76 15.49
CA CYS A 23 24.51 2.23 14.50
C CYS A 23 25.04 2.04 13.09
N ALA A 24 24.22 1.44 12.24
CA ALA A 24 24.55 1.26 10.83
C ALA A 24 23.27 1.26 9.98
N SER A 25 23.42 1.44 8.67
CA SER A 25 22.30 1.32 7.76
C SER A 25 21.79 -0.12 7.75
N TYR A 26 20.48 -0.29 7.67
CA TYR A 26 19.89 -1.60 7.51
C TYR A 26 20.37 -2.27 6.21
N ASN A 27 20.91 -3.49 6.31
CA ASN A 27 21.48 -4.24 5.19
C ASN A 27 20.80 -5.61 4.97
N GLY A 28 19.73 -5.91 5.70
CA GLY A 28 18.96 -7.13 5.54
C GLY A 28 17.98 -7.05 4.37
N LYS A 29 17.17 -8.11 4.19
CA LYS A 29 16.18 -8.21 3.11
C LYS A 29 14.77 -8.01 3.62
N ILE A 30 14.43 -8.61 4.76
CA ILE A 30 13.03 -8.74 5.19
C ILE A 30 12.38 -7.38 5.49
N CYS A 31 13.15 -6.45 6.06
CA CYS A 31 12.68 -5.14 6.48
C CYS A 31 13.09 -3.99 5.54
N SER A 32 13.62 -4.31 4.35
CA SER A 32 14.17 -3.30 3.44
C SER A 32 13.13 -2.26 3.01
N SER A 33 11.91 -2.69 2.67
CA SER A 33 10.81 -1.78 2.29
C SER A 33 10.37 -0.83 3.41
N TYR A 34 10.62 -1.18 4.67
CA TYR A 34 10.15 -0.44 5.83
C TYR A 34 11.23 0.44 6.47
N LEU A 35 12.51 0.07 6.31
CA LEU A 35 13.63 0.73 6.99
C LEU A 35 14.54 1.56 6.07
N ASN A 36 14.39 1.47 4.75
CA ASN A 36 15.25 2.19 3.80
C ASN A 36 15.29 3.72 4.02
N ASN A 37 14.19 4.31 4.51
CA ASN A 37 14.09 5.76 4.73
C ASN A 37 14.28 6.18 6.19
N THR A 38 14.53 5.22 7.08
CA THR A 38 14.55 5.45 8.54
C THR A 38 15.89 6.01 9.03
N GLY A 39 16.94 5.90 8.21
CA GLY A 39 18.31 6.32 8.54
C GLY A 39 19.14 5.17 9.10
N PHE A 40 19.83 5.40 10.22
CA PHE A 40 20.60 4.36 10.90
C PHE A 40 19.72 3.57 11.86
N VAL A 41 19.92 2.25 11.91
CA VAL A 41 19.31 1.35 12.88
C VAL A 41 20.36 0.87 13.87
N TRP A 42 19.92 0.51 15.07
CA TRP A 42 20.80 0.05 16.13
C TRP A 42 20.95 -1.47 16.11
N TYR A 43 22.20 -1.91 16.20
CA TYR A 43 22.58 -3.32 16.28
C TYR A 43 23.18 -3.61 17.65
N ASN A 44 22.58 -4.54 18.38
CA ASN A 44 23.20 -5.11 19.57
C ASN A 44 24.39 -5.98 19.15
N ALA A 45 25.60 -5.66 19.57
CA ALA A 45 26.83 -6.39 19.27
C ALA A 45 27.29 -7.19 20.51
N THR A 46 26.56 -8.26 20.82
CA THR A 46 26.99 -9.26 21.79
C THR A 46 27.77 -10.38 21.11
N LYS A 47 28.53 -11.17 21.89
CA LYS A 47 29.31 -12.32 21.36
C LYS A 47 28.47 -13.29 20.51
N ASP A 48 27.17 -13.40 20.80
CA ASP A 48 26.24 -14.32 20.13
C ASP A 48 25.38 -13.65 19.03
N ASN A 49 25.49 -12.33 18.86
CA ASN A 49 24.71 -11.56 17.87
C ASN A 49 25.56 -10.42 17.28
N THR A 50 26.56 -10.77 16.46
CA THR A 50 27.37 -9.76 15.78
C THR A 50 26.59 -9.14 14.62
N GLY A 51 26.00 -7.97 14.84
CA GLY A 51 25.44 -7.16 13.75
C GLY A 51 24.05 -7.56 13.27
N GLY A 52 23.20 -8.06 14.16
CA GLY A 52 21.77 -8.24 13.89
C GLY A 52 21.39 -9.42 13.00
N TRP A 53 22.33 -10.30 12.64
CA TRP A 53 22.02 -11.53 11.89
C TRP A 53 20.96 -12.38 12.61
N LEU A 54 21.07 -12.52 13.92
CA LEU A 54 20.08 -13.26 14.72
C LEU A 54 18.70 -12.57 14.65
N ASN A 55 18.67 -11.24 14.69
CA ASN A 55 17.43 -10.47 14.57
C ASN A 55 16.80 -10.67 13.18
N GLU A 56 17.60 -10.66 12.10
CA GLU A 56 17.11 -10.93 10.75
C GLU A 56 16.51 -12.34 10.64
N GLN A 57 17.16 -13.35 11.23
CA GLN A 57 16.66 -14.73 11.21
C GLN A 57 15.37 -14.90 12.02
N ILE A 58 15.29 -14.31 13.22
CA ILE A 58 14.07 -14.32 14.05
C ILE A 58 12.95 -13.60 13.31
N THR A 59 13.22 -12.41 12.78
CA THR A 59 12.25 -11.59 12.05
C THR A 59 11.71 -12.33 10.85
N THR A 60 12.58 -12.95 10.04
CA THR A 60 12.15 -13.76 8.87
C THR A 60 11.20 -14.89 9.29
N LYS A 61 11.54 -15.66 10.33
CA LYS A 61 10.69 -16.77 10.77
C LYS A 61 9.37 -16.29 11.36
N LEU A 62 9.37 -15.20 12.13
CA LEU A 62 8.15 -14.60 12.65
C LEU A 62 7.29 -14.05 11.52
N TRP A 63 7.90 -13.48 10.48
CA TRP A 63 7.21 -13.02 9.28
C TRP A 63 6.40 -14.15 8.63
N ASP A 64 7.07 -15.26 8.33
CA ASP A 64 6.45 -16.42 7.68
C ASP A 64 5.35 -17.05 8.53
N GLN A 65 5.57 -17.16 9.85
CA GLN A 65 4.65 -17.85 10.75
C GLN A 65 3.46 -17.01 11.18
N MET A 66 3.64 -15.70 11.36
CA MET A 66 2.64 -14.83 11.99
C MET A 66 2.08 -13.78 11.04
N ILE A 67 2.89 -13.25 10.11
CA ILE A 67 2.54 -12.03 9.39
C ILE A 67 1.95 -12.31 8.00
N VAL A 68 2.48 -13.31 7.27
CA VAL A 68 2.01 -13.65 5.91
C VAL A 68 0.50 -13.97 5.87
N GLY A 69 -0.03 -14.56 6.95
CA GLY A 69 -1.45 -14.91 7.06
C GLY A 69 -2.38 -13.73 7.40
N LEU A 70 -1.84 -12.58 7.81
CA LEU A 70 -2.63 -11.42 8.20
C LEU A 70 -3.24 -10.74 6.98
N LYS A 71 -4.42 -10.15 7.18
CA LYS A 71 -5.13 -9.37 6.14
C LYS A 71 -4.78 -7.89 6.27
N GLU A 72 -4.90 -7.15 5.17
CA GLU A 72 -4.78 -5.68 5.24
C GLU A 72 -6.01 -5.05 5.94
N PRO A 73 -5.80 -4.04 6.82
CA PRO A 73 -4.55 -3.28 7.04
C PRO A 73 -3.61 -3.84 8.13
N CYS A 74 -3.98 -4.91 8.82
CA CYS A 74 -3.17 -5.51 9.90
C CYS A 74 -1.76 -5.89 9.42
N ARG A 75 -1.68 -6.58 8.29
CA ARG A 75 -0.40 -7.10 7.77
C ARG A 75 0.64 -5.99 7.61
N SER A 76 0.37 -4.96 6.81
CA SER A 76 1.34 -3.87 6.61
C SER A 76 1.74 -3.15 7.91
N ALA A 77 0.78 -2.97 8.83
CA ALA A 77 1.05 -2.34 10.11
C ALA A 77 1.95 -3.22 11.01
N ALA A 78 1.66 -4.53 11.06
CA ALA A 78 2.45 -5.50 11.83
C ALA A 78 3.85 -5.70 11.25
N GLU A 79 4.00 -5.73 9.92
CA GLU A 79 5.29 -5.77 9.23
C GLU A 79 6.18 -4.58 9.64
N LYS A 80 5.64 -3.36 9.55
CA LYS A 80 6.37 -2.15 9.91
C LYS A 80 6.76 -2.12 11.39
N LEU A 81 5.84 -2.49 12.28
CA LEU A 81 6.11 -2.53 13.73
C LEU A 81 7.16 -3.59 14.08
N LEU A 82 7.07 -4.79 13.50
CA LEU A 82 8.04 -5.85 13.71
C LEU A 82 9.44 -5.44 13.25
N CYS A 83 9.53 -4.75 12.11
CA CYS A 83 10.81 -4.24 11.61
C CYS A 83 11.46 -3.22 12.55
N LEU A 84 10.69 -2.26 13.04
CA LEU A 84 11.19 -1.26 14.00
C LEU A 84 11.48 -1.86 15.38
N TYR A 85 10.80 -2.94 15.75
CA TYR A 85 11.13 -3.69 16.96
C TYR A 85 12.45 -4.45 16.81
N ALA A 86 12.63 -5.14 15.67
CA ALA A 86 13.80 -5.95 15.39
C ALA A 86 15.06 -5.11 15.13
N PHE A 87 14.88 -3.96 14.49
CA PHE A 87 15.94 -3.04 14.08
C PHE A 87 15.51 -1.62 14.46
N PRO A 88 15.67 -1.25 15.74
CA PRO A 88 15.20 0.03 16.24
C PRO A 88 15.97 1.20 15.64
N GLU A 89 15.31 2.35 15.56
CA GLU A 89 15.97 3.60 15.18
C GLU A 89 17.15 3.88 16.09
N CYS A 90 18.27 4.27 15.49
CA CYS A 90 19.42 4.73 16.24
C CYS A 90 19.27 6.21 16.62
N SER A 91 19.64 6.53 17.85
CA SER A 91 19.82 7.91 18.30
C SER A 91 21.10 8.07 19.12
N MET A 92 21.68 9.27 19.05
CA MET A 92 22.80 9.68 19.89
C MET A 92 22.25 10.31 21.18
N GLN A 93 22.44 9.63 22.31
CA GLN A 93 22.05 10.12 23.64
C GLN A 93 23.28 10.12 24.56
N ASN A 94 23.63 11.28 25.13
CA ASN A 94 24.78 11.42 26.04
C ASN A 94 26.10 10.87 25.45
N ASN A 95 26.39 11.17 24.18
CA ASN A 95 27.55 10.67 23.43
C ASN A 95 27.62 9.14 23.29
N ARG A 96 26.48 8.45 23.44
CA ARG A 96 26.36 7.00 23.19
C ARG A 96 25.30 6.73 22.14
N GLU A 97 25.60 5.75 21.31
CA GLU A 97 24.68 5.19 20.32
C GLU A 97 23.70 4.25 21.01
N VAL A 98 22.40 4.57 20.90
CA VAL A 98 21.35 3.77 21.53
C VAL A 98 20.23 3.48 20.55
N GLY A 99 19.67 2.26 20.66
CA GLY A 99 18.44 1.89 19.97
C GLY A 99 17.23 2.44 20.71
N LEU A 100 16.35 3.11 19.98
CA LEU A 100 15.13 3.69 20.52
C LEU A 100 14.02 2.64 20.62
N PRO A 101 13.28 2.52 21.73
CA PRO A 101 12.13 1.62 21.82
C PRO A 101 11.02 2.04 20.84
N LEU A 102 10.04 1.18 20.58
CA LEU A 102 8.85 1.53 19.79
C LEU A 102 8.10 2.71 20.43
N CYS A 103 7.42 3.52 19.60
CA CYS A 103 6.50 4.54 20.09
C CYS A 103 5.16 3.93 20.55
N TYR A 104 4.58 4.51 21.62
CA TYR A 104 3.27 4.12 22.17
C TYR A 104 2.18 4.12 21.10
N GLU A 105 2.12 5.17 20.28
CA GLU A 105 1.08 5.39 19.28
C GLU A 105 1.00 4.24 18.29
N ASP A 106 2.14 3.81 17.76
CA ASP A 106 2.24 2.75 16.78
C ASP A 106 1.95 1.38 17.39
N CYS A 107 2.44 1.13 18.61
CA CYS A 107 2.20 -0.13 19.33
C CYS A 107 0.70 -0.32 19.63
N ILE A 108 0.06 0.70 20.20
CA ILE A 108 -1.37 0.65 20.53
C ILE A 108 -2.22 0.58 19.27
N ALA A 109 -1.85 1.29 18.20
CA ALA A 109 -2.56 1.19 16.93
C ALA A 109 -2.56 -0.25 16.39
N VAL A 110 -1.43 -0.97 16.45
CA VAL A 110 -1.38 -2.38 16.05
C VAL A 110 -2.16 -3.27 17.01
N LYS A 111 -1.94 -3.12 18.33
CA LYS A 111 -2.55 -3.95 19.38
C LYS A 111 -4.08 -3.83 19.43
N GLN A 112 -4.62 -2.62 19.35
CA GLN A 112 -6.03 -2.35 19.65
C GLN A 112 -6.88 -2.00 18.42
N GLN A 113 -6.28 -1.68 17.27
CA GLN A 113 -7.01 -1.33 16.05
C GLN A 113 -6.66 -2.29 14.91
N PHE A 114 -5.46 -2.16 14.32
CA PHE A 114 -5.12 -2.86 13.08
C PHE A 114 -5.19 -4.38 13.22
N CYS A 115 -4.68 -4.94 14.32
CA CYS A 115 -4.51 -6.37 14.51
C CYS A 115 -5.20 -6.88 15.78
N HIS A 116 -6.29 -6.24 16.22
CA HIS A 116 -6.87 -6.48 17.55
C HIS A 116 -7.30 -7.95 17.79
N ILE A 117 -7.80 -8.65 16.75
CA ILE A 117 -8.19 -10.06 16.83
C ILE A 117 -6.95 -10.95 16.97
N ASP A 118 -5.98 -10.78 16.07
CA ASP A 118 -4.76 -11.60 16.04
C ASP A 118 -3.89 -11.36 17.28
N TRP A 119 -3.81 -10.10 17.75
CA TRP A 119 -3.09 -9.75 18.97
C TRP A 119 -3.72 -10.39 20.21
N ALA A 120 -5.04 -10.34 20.36
CA ALA A 120 -5.74 -11.00 21.46
C ALA A 120 -5.48 -12.51 21.48
N LEU A 121 -5.43 -13.15 20.31
CA LEU A 121 -5.07 -14.57 20.18
C LEU A 121 -3.62 -14.84 20.62
N ILE A 122 -2.68 -13.95 20.28
CA ILE A 122 -1.28 -14.06 20.73
C ILE A 122 -1.18 -13.92 22.26
N GLU A 123 -1.90 -12.97 22.86
CA GLU A 123 -1.92 -12.78 24.31
C GLU A 123 -2.54 -13.97 25.06
N ASP A 124 -3.66 -14.51 24.57
CA ASP A 124 -4.30 -15.72 25.11
C ASP A 124 -3.38 -16.96 25.03
N ASN A 125 -2.70 -17.15 23.90
CA ASN A 125 -1.71 -18.22 23.75
C ASN A 125 -0.52 -18.06 24.70
N LYS A 126 -0.03 -16.83 24.90
CA LYS A 126 1.03 -16.52 25.86
C LYS A 126 0.62 -16.91 27.28
N GLN A 127 -0.62 -16.62 27.69
CA GLN A 127 -1.15 -17.01 29.02
C GLN A 127 -1.22 -18.53 29.21
N ARG A 128 -1.48 -19.27 28.13
CA ARG A 128 -1.48 -20.75 28.12
C ARG A 128 -0.08 -21.36 27.97
N ASN A 129 0.98 -20.57 28.07
CA ASN A 129 2.37 -20.97 27.83
C ASN A 129 2.62 -21.55 26.41
N ILE A 130 1.78 -21.20 25.43
CA ILE A 130 1.95 -21.55 24.02
C ILE A 130 2.78 -20.43 23.38
N THR A 131 4.09 -20.64 23.27
CA THR A 131 4.99 -19.66 22.66
C THR A 131 5.53 -20.13 21.31
N PHE A 132 5.71 -19.21 20.37
CA PHE A 132 6.40 -19.48 19.12
C PHE A 132 7.85 -19.86 19.38
N LYS A 133 8.27 -21.05 18.96
CA LYS A 133 9.67 -21.49 19.06
C LYS A 133 10.63 -20.55 18.33
N SER A 134 10.13 -19.89 17.28
CA SER A 134 10.91 -19.00 16.42
C SER A 134 11.16 -17.61 17.02
N LYS A 135 10.52 -17.24 18.14
CA LYS A 135 10.64 -15.87 18.70
C LYS A 135 12.04 -15.54 19.23
N GLY A 136 12.86 -16.56 19.53
CA GLY A 136 14.19 -16.35 20.10
C GLY A 136 14.14 -15.46 21.34
N HIS A 137 14.89 -14.36 21.31
CA HIS A 137 14.93 -13.37 22.40
C HIS A 137 13.82 -12.30 22.31
N PHE A 138 13.02 -12.27 21.23
CA PHE A 138 11.95 -11.29 21.08
C PHE A 138 10.83 -11.55 22.08
N GLN A 139 10.33 -10.46 22.65
CA GLN A 139 9.21 -10.46 23.57
C GLN A 139 8.10 -9.57 23.01
N LEU A 140 6.85 -9.98 23.22
CA LEU A 140 5.72 -9.13 22.88
C LEU A 140 5.82 -7.82 23.70
N PRO A 141 5.86 -6.65 23.06
CA PRO A 141 6.05 -5.38 23.76
C PRO A 141 4.86 -5.06 24.64
N ASP A 142 5.13 -4.47 25.81
CA ASP A 142 4.11 -3.87 26.65
C ASP A 142 3.89 -2.41 26.23
N CYS A 143 2.89 -2.19 25.39
CA CYS A 143 2.64 -0.88 24.79
C CYS A 143 2.45 0.23 25.83
N ASP A 144 1.88 -0.06 27.00
CA ASP A 144 1.54 0.93 28.02
C ASP A 144 2.79 1.51 28.72
N THR A 145 3.94 0.86 28.55
CA THR A 145 5.25 1.30 29.10
C THR A 145 6.08 2.10 28.09
N LEU A 146 5.63 2.18 26.84
CA LEU A 146 6.40 2.81 25.76
C LEU A 146 6.31 4.34 25.81
N PRO A 147 7.37 5.04 25.42
CA PRO A 147 7.34 6.50 25.27
C PRO A 147 6.42 6.94 24.13
N HIS A 148 5.78 8.09 24.33
CA HIS A 148 5.03 8.79 23.29
C HIS A 148 5.95 9.44 22.27
N PHE A 149 5.50 9.49 21.02
CA PHE A 149 6.16 10.25 19.98
C PHE A 149 6.13 11.76 20.29
N LYS A 150 7.28 12.43 20.12
CA LYS A 150 7.41 13.88 20.27
C LYS A 150 7.92 14.47 18.96
N ASN A 151 7.06 15.21 18.29
CA ASN A 151 7.46 15.99 17.12
C ASN A 151 8.02 17.35 17.58
N GLN A 152 9.04 17.86 16.89
CA GLN A 152 9.74 19.14 17.06
C GLN A 152 11.03 19.12 17.90
N ASN A 153 12.16 19.36 17.22
CA ASN A 153 13.49 19.84 17.68
C ASN A 153 14.13 19.17 18.92
N SER A 154 13.50 18.14 19.46
CA SER A 154 13.97 17.30 20.55
C SER A 154 14.55 16.03 19.96
N SER A 155 15.59 15.49 20.58
CA SER A 155 16.13 14.17 20.22
C SER A 155 14.99 13.14 20.19
N ARG A 156 14.90 12.34 19.12
CA ARG A 156 13.87 11.29 18.99
C ARG A 156 13.94 10.37 20.20
N THR A 157 12.80 10.15 20.85
CA THR A 157 12.68 9.33 22.06
C THR A 157 12.31 7.88 21.76
N CYS A 158 11.75 7.62 20.59
CA CYS A 158 11.23 6.32 20.17
C CYS A 158 11.34 6.13 18.66
N SER A 159 11.34 4.87 18.23
CA SER A 159 11.26 4.42 16.84
C SER A 159 9.84 4.61 16.34
N TYR A 160 9.63 5.57 15.44
CA TYR A 160 8.31 6.03 15.03
C TYR A 160 7.92 5.45 13.68
N ALA A 161 6.86 4.65 13.66
CA ALA A 161 6.35 4.00 12.48
C ALA A 161 5.37 4.89 11.70
N GLY A 162 4.83 5.95 12.29
CA GLY A 162 3.86 6.83 11.61
C GLY A 162 2.60 6.10 11.16
N LEU A 163 2.19 5.05 11.89
CA LEU A 163 1.03 4.24 11.49
C LEU A 163 -0.28 5.00 11.63
N THR A 164 -0.33 5.97 12.53
CA THR A 164 -1.52 6.78 12.84
C THR A 164 -1.51 8.14 12.16
N GLU A 165 -0.47 8.46 11.38
CA GLU A 165 -0.37 9.77 10.72
C GLU A 165 -1.49 9.99 9.71
N MET A 166 -2.00 11.21 9.72
CA MET A 166 -2.93 11.70 8.69
C MET A 166 -2.14 12.05 7.44
N LYS A 167 -2.46 11.40 6.32
CA LYS A 167 -1.92 11.77 5.02
C LYS A 167 -2.73 12.91 4.43
N THR A 168 -2.16 14.12 4.47
CA THR A 168 -2.86 15.36 4.12
C THR A 168 -3.42 15.38 2.69
N ASP A 169 -2.76 14.68 1.76
CA ASP A 169 -3.13 14.53 0.35
C ASP A 169 -4.29 13.53 0.11
N GLU A 170 -4.53 12.64 1.07
CA GLU A 170 -5.63 11.67 1.03
C GLU A 170 -6.88 12.13 1.82
N ILE A 171 -6.79 13.25 2.56
CA ILE A 171 -7.93 13.82 3.29
C ILE A 171 -9.05 14.23 2.32
N THR A 172 -10.27 13.86 2.66
CA THR A 172 -11.47 14.13 1.84
C THR A 172 -12.64 14.54 2.72
N TYR A 173 -13.55 15.36 2.19
CA TYR A 173 -14.70 15.90 2.95
C TYR A 173 -16.05 15.52 2.34
N ASP A 174 -16.16 15.47 1.01
CA ASP A 174 -17.44 15.21 0.33
C ASP A 174 -17.55 13.80 -0.27
N CYS A 175 -16.44 13.07 -0.34
CA CYS A 175 -16.33 11.75 -0.95
C CYS A 175 -15.28 10.91 -0.23
N ILE A 176 -15.18 9.60 -0.53
CA ILE A 176 -14.16 8.71 0.02
C ILE A 176 -13.15 8.26 -1.04
N LYS A 177 -11.86 8.24 -0.68
CA LYS A 177 -10.80 7.51 -1.39
C LYS A 177 -10.58 6.14 -0.75
N ASP A 178 -10.35 5.12 -1.55
CA ASP A 178 -10.11 3.73 -1.11
C ASP A 178 -11.16 3.21 -0.09
N ARG A 179 -10.76 3.10 1.18
CA ARG A 179 -11.60 2.65 2.30
C ARG A 179 -12.19 3.80 3.12
N GLY A 180 -11.90 5.05 2.74
CA GLY A 180 -12.34 6.25 3.46
C GLY A 180 -11.66 6.44 4.82
N ARG A 181 -10.42 5.95 5.00
CA ARG A 181 -9.66 6.11 6.25
C ARG A 181 -9.59 7.59 6.65
N PHE A 182 -9.14 8.43 5.71
CA PHE A 182 -8.91 9.86 5.94
C PHE A 182 -10.12 10.74 5.60
N TYR A 183 -11.33 10.18 5.57
CA TYR A 183 -12.56 10.95 5.39
C TYR A 183 -12.84 11.80 6.63
N GLN A 184 -12.93 13.12 6.43
CA GLN A 184 -13.17 14.14 7.46
C GLN A 184 -14.47 14.92 7.23
N GLY A 185 -15.35 14.43 6.36
CA GLY A 185 -16.65 15.04 6.16
C GLY A 185 -17.62 14.87 7.33
N LYS A 186 -18.84 15.40 7.14
CA LYS A 186 -19.85 15.56 8.19
C LYS A 186 -21.08 14.65 8.04
N VAL A 187 -21.01 13.63 7.19
CA VAL A 187 -22.11 12.65 7.08
C VAL A 187 -22.28 11.96 8.43
N ASN A 188 -23.49 12.00 8.99
CA ASN A 188 -23.86 11.42 10.28
C ASN A 188 -25.14 10.58 10.22
N LYS A 189 -25.45 10.07 9.03
CA LYS A 189 -26.53 9.12 8.78
C LYS A 189 -25.97 7.90 8.07
N THR A 190 -26.49 6.74 8.42
CA THR A 190 -26.13 5.47 7.77
C THR A 190 -26.76 5.37 6.39
N LYS A 191 -26.35 4.38 5.61
CA LYS A 191 -26.93 4.10 4.28
C LYS A 191 -28.46 3.89 4.27
N ASP A 192 -29.03 3.44 5.39
CA ASP A 192 -30.47 3.24 5.55
C ASP A 192 -31.16 4.45 6.24
N GLY A 193 -30.43 5.55 6.42
CA GLY A 193 -30.95 6.81 6.97
C GLY A 193 -30.99 6.91 8.49
N LEU A 194 -30.44 5.93 9.22
CA LEU A 194 -30.40 5.95 10.69
C LEU A 194 -29.40 7.00 11.19
N ASP A 195 -29.75 7.73 12.24
CA ASP A 195 -28.85 8.70 12.85
C ASP A 195 -27.68 8.01 13.55
N CYS A 196 -26.49 8.58 13.41
CA CYS A 196 -25.31 8.09 14.08
C CYS A 196 -25.29 8.48 15.56
N GLN A 197 -24.92 7.52 16.41
CA GLN A 197 -24.55 7.74 17.80
C GLN A 197 -23.17 8.41 17.86
N TRP A 198 -23.01 9.33 18.80
CA TRP A 198 -21.72 9.98 19.08
C TRP A 198 -20.68 8.97 19.54
N TRP A 199 -19.47 9.08 19.01
CA TRP A 199 -18.38 8.14 19.31
C TRP A 199 -17.92 8.19 20.78
N ASN A 200 -18.20 9.28 21.50
CA ASN A 200 -17.87 9.42 22.93
C ASN A 200 -19.04 9.04 23.86
N VAL A 201 -20.22 8.72 23.33
CA VAL A 201 -21.40 8.35 24.11
C VAL A 201 -21.56 6.83 24.12
N GLN A 202 -21.94 6.25 25.26
CA GLN A 202 -22.03 4.79 25.46
C GLN A 202 -23.46 4.22 25.37
N THR A 203 -24.42 5.02 24.92
CA THR A 203 -25.85 4.69 24.81
C THR A 203 -26.38 5.13 23.44
N PRO A 204 -27.22 4.35 22.74
CA PRO A 204 -27.74 3.02 23.12
C PRO A 204 -26.71 1.90 23.08
N HIS A 205 -25.61 2.06 22.33
CA HIS A 205 -24.62 0.99 22.17
C HIS A 205 -23.36 1.29 22.97
N TYR A 206 -23.09 0.45 23.98
CA TYR A 206 -21.80 0.43 24.66
C TYR A 206 -20.71 -0.06 23.71
N HIS A 207 -19.60 0.65 23.58
CA HIS A 207 -18.55 0.33 22.63
C HIS A 207 -17.17 0.82 23.05
N VAL A 208 -16.15 0.10 22.57
CA VAL A 208 -14.76 0.55 22.59
C VAL A 208 -14.52 1.34 21.31
N ARG A 209 -14.07 2.58 21.47
CA ARG A 209 -13.71 3.45 20.35
C ARG A 209 -12.31 3.08 19.84
N PRO A 210 -11.98 3.42 18.58
CA PRO A 210 -10.59 3.41 18.15
C PRO A 210 -9.71 4.17 19.15
N PRO A 211 -8.49 3.69 19.41
CA PRO A 211 -7.58 4.33 20.36
C PRO A 211 -7.38 5.81 20.04
N ASN A 212 -7.19 6.64 21.08
CA ASN A 212 -7.04 8.09 20.94
C ASN A 212 -5.67 8.54 20.36
N VAL A 213 -5.08 7.71 19.50
CA VAL A 213 -3.84 7.96 18.76
C VAL A 213 -4.12 8.17 17.26
N PHE A 214 -5.36 7.90 16.82
CA PHE A 214 -5.85 8.15 15.47
C PHE A 214 -6.50 9.55 15.42
N PRO A 215 -5.91 10.52 14.72
CA PRO A 215 -6.51 11.85 14.58
C PRO A 215 -7.89 11.80 13.92
N GLU A 216 -8.18 10.75 13.14
CA GLU A 216 -9.46 10.55 12.46
C GLU A 216 -10.68 10.58 13.39
N ILE A 217 -10.50 10.21 14.67
CA ILE A 217 -11.59 10.05 15.65
C ILE A 217 -11.65 11.17 16.71
N GLN A 218 -10.64 12.05 16.79
CA GLN A 218 -10.51 13.01 17.89
C GLN A 218 -11.66 14.04 17.89
N ASP A 219 -12.01 14.58 16.71
CA ASP A 219 -13.06 15.58 16.53
C ASP A 219 -14.23 15.08 15.67
N ALA A 220 -14.47 13.77 15.70
CA ALA A 220 -15.45 13.15 14.82
C ALA A 220 -16.91 13.29 15.27
N GLU A 221 -17.22 13.81 16.47
CA GLU A 221 -18.58 13.89 17.03
C GLU A 221 -19.38 12.57 16.86
N ASN A 222 -20.34 12.55 15.93
CA ASN A 222 -21.06 11.36 15.45
C ASN A 222 -20.92 11.15 13.93
N TYR A 223 -19.98 11.82 13.28
CA TYR A 223 -19.72 11.67 11.85
C TYR A 223 -19.15 10.29 11.53
N CYS A 224 -19.48 9.79 10.35
CA CYS A 224 -18.99 8.52 9.86
C CYS A 224 -17.46 8.55 9.72
N ARG A 225 -16.78 7.53 10.25
CA ARG A 225 -15.32 7.41 10.23
C ARG A 225 -14.89 5.99 9.91
N ASN A 226 -13.64 5.84 9.50
CA ASN A 226 -12.98 4.56 9.35
C ASN A 226 -11.53 4.65 9.86
N ALA A 227 -11.36 4.94 11.16
CA ALA A 227 -10.04 5.08 11.76
C ALA A 227 -9.19 3.82 11.50
N GLY A 228 -7.96 4.01 11.02
CA GLY A 228 -7.08 2.91 10.60
C GLY A 228 -7.51 2.17 9.32
N GLY A 229 -8.65 2.48 8.71
CA GLY A 229 -9.09 1.87 7.45
C GLY A 229 -9.43 0.38 7.56
N GLU A 230 -9.83 -0.07 8.76
CA GLU A 230 -10.04 -1.49 9.06
C GLU A 230 -11.15 -2.11 8.23
N VAL A 231 -12.28 -1.40 8.13
CA VAL A 231 -13.44 -1.85 7.33
C VAL A 231 -13.42 -1.25 5.92
N HIS A 232 -14.36 -1.65 5.07
CA HIS A 232 -14.34 -1.28 3.65
C HIS A 232 -14.72 0.17 3.34
N VAL A 233 -15.54 0.82 4.19
CA VAL A 233 -16.03 2.20 4.03
C VAL A 233 -16.33 2.82 5.40
N PRO A 234 -16.45 4.15 5.52
CA PRO A 234 -16.84 4.78 6.79
C PRO A 234 -18.17 4.28 7.33
N TRP A 235 -18.24 4.22 8.65
CA TRP A 235 -19.38 3.69 9.41
C TRP A 235 -19.57 4.49 10.70
N CYS A 236 -20.67 4.23 11.39
CA CYS A 236 -20.91 4.74 12.73
C CYS A 236 -21.74 3.75 13.55
N PHE A 237 -21.71 3.90 14.88
CA PHE A 237 -22.75 3.32 15.73
C PHE A 237 -24.07 4.04 15.46
N THR A 238 -25.21 3.35 15.58
CA THR A 238 -26.52 3.97 15.27
C THR A 238 -27.27 4.32 16.55
N THR A 239 -28.21 5.27 16.49
CA THR A 239 -29.12 5.55 17.62
C THR A 239 -30.25 4.52 17.74
N ASN A 240 -30.37 3.59 16.80
CA ASN A 240 -31.36 2.51 16.83
C ASN A 240 -30.85 1.34 17.68
N SER A 241 -31.58 0.96 18.73
CA SER A 241 -31.20 -0.13 19.65
C SER A 241 -31.06 -1.50 18.98
N SER A 242 -31.73 -1.73 17.84
CA SER A 242 -31.69 -3.00 17.11
C SER A 242 -30.52 -3.09 16.12
N VAL A 243 -29.93 -1.96 15.73
CA VAL A 243 -28.83 -1.89 14.76
C VAL A 243 -27.62 -1.27 15.44
N ARG A 244 -26.69 -2.11 15.91
CA ARG A 244 -25.52 -1.63 16.67
C ARG A 244 -24.69 -0.61 15.91
N TRP A 245 -24.35 -0.93 14.66
CA TRP A 245 -23.54 -0.10 13.79
C TRP A 245 -23.93 -0.36 12.35
N GLN A 246 -23.63 0.59 11.46
CA GLN A 246 -23.86 0.43 10.04
C GLN A 246 -22.93 1.33 9.21
N TYR A 247 -22.66 0.91 7.98
CA TYR A 247 -21.97 1.74 6.99
C TYR A 247 -22.76 2.97 6.60
N CYS A 248 -22.04 4.02 6.24
CA CYS A 248 -22.60 5.25 5.69
C CYS A 248 -22.50 5.24 4.17
N ASP A 249 -23.48 5.85 3.50
CA ASP A 249 -23.48 6.00 2.05
C ASP A 249 -22.78 7.30 1.68
N ILE A 250 -21.47 7.22 1.43
CA ILE A 250 -20.63 8.35 1.04
C ILE A 250 -20.09 8.04 -0.36
N PRO A 251 -20.25 8.94 -1.34
CA PRO A 251 -19.81 8.68 -2.71
C PRO A 251 -18.29 8.49 -2.75
N ARG A 252 -17.83 7.66 -3.70
CA ARG A 252 -16.40 7.60 -4.00
C ARG A 252 -15.96 8.87 -4.72
N CYS A 253 -14.75 9.33 -4.41
CA CYS A 253 -14.19 10.44 -5.15
C CYS A 253 -14.06 10.04 -6.61
N VAL A 254 -14.55 10.90 -7.51
CA VAL A 254 -14.21 10.77 -8.91
C VAL A 254 -12.74 11.11 -8.98
N ASP A 255 -11.90 10.09 -9.18
CA ASP A 255 -10.53 10.33 -9.56
C ASP A 255 -10.62 11.20 -10.81
N SER A 256 -10.20 12.45 -10.73
CA SER A 256 -9.96 13.31 -11.89
C SER A 256 -8.74 12.82 -12.68
N VAL A 257 -8.63 11.49 -12.80
CA VAL A 257 -7.90 10.80 -13.82
C VAL A 257 -8.98 10.43 -14.82
N VAL A 258 -9.34 11.40 -15.67
CA VAL A 258 -9.55 11.03 -17.06
C VAL A 258 -8.24 10.35 -17.44
N LYS A 259 -8.24 9.02 -17.39
CA LYS A 259 -7.16 8.19 -17.92
C LYS A 259 -7.32 8.24 -19.43
N GLU A 260 -7.19 9.44 -20.00
CA GLU A 260 -7.00 9.68 -21.43
C GLU A 260 -5.58 9.30 -21.85
N GLU A 261 -4.96 8.32 -21.19
CA GLU A 261 -3.62 7.82 -21.50
C GLU A 261 -3.53 6.30 -21.28
N GLN A 262 -4.55 5.54 -21.70
CA GLN A 262 -4.39 4.08 -21.91
C GLN A 262 -4.41 3.64 -23.39
N MET A 263 -4.44 4.57 -24.36
CA MET A 263 -4.31 4.22 -25.78
C MET A 263 -2.93 4.44 -26.40
N LEU A 264 -1.99 5.10 -25.72
CA LEU A 264 -0.66 5.38 -26.28
C LEU A 264 0.49 4.72 -25.51
N THR A 265 0.34 3.44 -25.16
CA THR A 265 1.51 2.68 -24.71
C THR A 265 2.44 2.45 -25.92
N PRO A 266 3.78 2.55 -25.77
CA PRO A 266 4.73 2.29 -26.85
C PRO A 266 4.50 0.92 -27.52
N THR A 267 4.04 -0.05 -26.72
CA THR A 267 3.64 -1.39 -27.18
C THR A 267 2.46 -1.37 -28.14
N PHE A 268 1.43 -0.54 -27.89
CA PHE A 268 0.26 -0.45 -28.76
C PHE A 268 0.61 0.19 -30.11
N LEU A 269 1.45 1.23 -30.11
CA LEU A 269 1.96 1.85 -31.34
C LEU A 269 2.76 0.84 -32.19
N LEU A 270 3.63 0.05 -31.57
CA LEU A 270 4.39 -0.99 -32.26
C LEU A 270 3.47 -2.05 -32.89
N ILE A 271 2.41 -2.48 -32.18
CA ILE A 271 1.44 -3.46 -32.69
C ILE A 271 0.65 -2.87 -33.87
N MET A 272 0.16 -1.64 -33.76
CA MET A 272 -0.62 -0.99 -34.82
C MET A 272 0.23 -0.72 -36.08
N CYS A 273 1.49 -0.27 -35.90
CA CYS A 273 2.43 -0.14 -37.02
C CYS A 273 2.75 -1.50 -37.66
N GLY A 274 2.94 -2.55 -36.86
CA GLY A 274 3.18 -3.90 -37.35
C GLY A 274 2.02 -4.43 -38.21
N LEU A 275 0.79 -4.31 -37.71
CA LEU A 275 -0.41 -4.71 -38.45
C LEU A 275 -0.58 -3.89 -39.75
N GLY A 276 -0.33 -2.58 -39.70
CA GLY A 276 -0.37 -1.71 -40.87
C GLY A 276 0.63 -2.12 -41.96
N LEU A 277 1.88 -2.45 -41.58
CA LEU A 277 2.91 -2.91 -42.52
C LEU A 277 2.52 -4.25 -43.17
N VAL A 278 1.96 -5.18 -42.40
CA VAL A 278 1.49 -6.47 -42.93
C VAL A 278 0.39 -6.26 -43.99
N VAL A 279 -0.58 -5.39 -43.72
CA VAL A 279 -1.64 -5.06 -44.68
C VAL A 279 -1.07 -4.44 -45.95
N ILE A 280 -0.12 -3.52 -45.84
CA ILE A 280 0.54 -2.89 -47.00
C ILE A 280 1.28 -3.94 -47.83
N ILE A 281 2.01 -4.86 -47.19
CA ILE A 281 2.71 -5.95 -47.89
C ILE A 281 1.72 -6.85 -48.62
N ILE A 282 0.61 -7.22 -47.98
CA ILE A 282 -0.44 -8.04 -48.61
C ILE A 282 -1.02 -7.32 -49.82
N LEU A 283 -1.34 -6.02 -49.72
CA LEU A 283 -1.85 -5.23 -50.84
C LEU A 283 -0.84 -5.16 -52.00
N MET A 284 0.44 -4.94 -51.70
CA MET A 284 1.50 -4.91 -52.71
C MET A 284 1.65 -6.27 -53.41
N LEU A 285 1.55 -7.38 -52.68
CA LEU A 285 1.55 -8.73 -53.25
C LEU A 285 0.33 -8.98 -54.13
N ILE A 286 -0.86 -8.55 -53.72
CA ILE A 286 -2.08 -8.64 -54.53
C ILE A 286 -1.92 -7.84 -55.82
N VAL A 287 -1.44 -6.59 -55.74
CA VAL A 287 -1.18 -5.75 -56.92
C VAL A 287 -0.16 -6.41 -57.84
N PHE A 288 0.93 -6.96 -57.29
CA PHE A 288 1.93 -7.67 -58.08
C PHE A 288 1.35 -8.91 -58.79
N LEU A 289 0.53 -9.71 -58.10
CA LEU A 289 -0.14 -10.86 -58.68
C LEU A 289 -1.12 -10.44 -59.78
N VAL A 290 -1.90 -9.39 -59.55
CA VAL A 290 -2.81 -8.81 -60.55
C VAL A 290 -2.02 -8.31 -61.77
N CYS A 291 -0.94 -7.56 -61.57
CA CYS A 291 -0.04 -7.12 -62.65
C CYS A 291 0.53 -8.30 -63.43
N ARG A 292 0.96 -9.38 -62.76
CA ARG A 292 1.42 -10.60 -63.45
C ARG A 292 0.30 -11.28 -64.23
N LEU A 293 -0.92 -11.33 -63.72
CA LEU A 293 -2.08 -11.87 -64.44
C LEU A 293 -2.43 -11.01 -65.66
N PHE A 294 -2.37 -9.69 -65.55
CA PHE A 294 -2.54 -8.76 -66.67
C PHE A 294 -1.41 -8.88 -67.71
N HIS A 295 -0.16 -9.04 -67.27
CA HIS A 295 0.97 -9.22 -68.19
C HIS A 295 0.88 -10.57 -68.92
N LYS A 296 0.44 -11.63 -68.23
CA LYS A 296 0.17 -12.93 -68.85
C LYS A 296 -1.01 -12.85 -69.84
N ARG A 297 -2.07 -12.09 -69.52
CA ARG A 297 -3.18 -11.80 -70.45
C ARG A 297 -2.73 -10.99 -71.66
N ARG A 298 -1.90 -9.94 -71.49
CA ARG A 298 -1.36 -9.13 -72.59
C ARG A 298 -0.38 -9.90 -73.48
N SER A 299 0.43 -10.80 -72.92
CA SER A 299 1.31 -11.68 -73.70
C SER A 299 0.55 -12.73 -74.52
N GLY A 300 -0.77 -12.89 -74.31
CA GLY A 300 -1.63 -13.85 -75.02
C GLY A 300 -2.51 -13.26 -76.13
N TYR A 301 -2.48 -11.94 -76.38
CA TYR A 301 -3.23 -11.31 -77.48
C TYR A 301 -2.28 -10.88 -78.60
N GLY A 302 -2.01 -11.82 -79.51
CA GLY A 302 -1.50 -11.52 -80.84
C GLY A 302 -2.54 -10.77 -81.68
N ARG A 303 -2.07 -9.84 -82.49
CA ARG A 303 -2.82 -8.86 -83.31
C ARG A 303 -3.61 -9.55 -84.44
N THR A 304 -4.90 -9.25 -84.60
CA THR A 304 -5.68 -9.54 -85.83
C THR A 304 -6.36 -8.29 -86.35
N GLY A 305 -6.33 -8.10 -87.68
CA GLY A 305 -6.59 -6.86 -88.39
C GLY A 305 -8.04 -6.38 -88.42
N THR A 306 -8.21 -5.07 -88.44
CA THR A 306 -9.48 -4.33 -88.59
C THR A 306 -9.88 -4.26 -90.06
N ALA A 307 -11.08 -4.75 -90.38
CA ALA A 307 -11.81 -4.36 -91.58
C ALA A 307 -12.65 -3.12 -91.27
N GLU A 308 -12.57 -2.12 -92.16
CA GLU A 308 -13.24 -0.83 -92.09
C GLU A 308 -14.65 -0.94 -92.69
N VAL A 309 -15.69 -0.51 -91.96
CA VAL A 309 -17.07 -0.39 -92.46
C VAL A 309 -17.61 0.99 -92.08
N THR A 310 -17.92 1.79 -93.09
CA THR A 310 -18.51 3.13 -93.04
C THR A 310 -20.02 3.05 -92.73
N ILE A 311 -20.49 3.85 -91.76
CA ILE A 311 -21.91 3.95 -91.38
C ILE A 311 -22.51 5.22 -92.00
N ASP A 312 -23.64 5.04 -92.68
CA ASP A 312 -24.43 6.03 -93.41
C ASP A 312 -25.27 6.91 -92.45
N LEU A 313 -25.14 8.24 -92.60
CA LEU A 313 -25.69 9.28 -91.73
C LEU A 313 -27.17 9.61 -92.01
N ASP A 314 -27.77 9.08 -93.07
CA ASP A 314 -29.14 9.42 -93.50
C ASP A 314 -30.26 8.77 -92.67
N LYS A 315 -29.91 8.06 -91.58
CA LYS A 315 -30.87 7.29 -90.75
C LYS A 315 -31.17 7.86 -89.36
N LEU A 316 -30.82 9.12 -89.07
CA LEU A 316 -31.17 9.72 -87.78
C LEU A 316 -32.44 10.60 -87.88
N PRO A 317 -33.56 10.22 -87.21
CA PRO A 317 -34.77 11.04 -87.19
C PRO A 317 -34.60 12.33 -86.37
N SER A 318 -35.20 13.43 -86.84
CA SER A 318 -35.17 14.73 -86.16
C SER A 318 -36.15 14.79 -84.99
N ASN A 319 -35.67 15.27 -83.85
CA ASN A 319 -36.39 15.34 -82.58
C ASN A 319 -36.74 16.80 -82.28
N MET A 320 -37.95 17.26 -82.62
CA MET A 320 -38.42 18.63 -82.30
C MET A 320 -39.88 18.69 -81.82
N SER A 321 -40.37 17.70 -81.07
CA SER A 321 -41.80 17.66 -80.70
C SER A 321 -42.11 17.71 -79.20
N TYR A 322 -41.17 18.01 -78.30
CA TYR A 322 -41.43 17.86 -76.85
C TYR A 322 -41.38 19.12 -75.95
N HIS A 323 -41.25 20.34 -76.48
CA HIS A 323 -41.39 21.55 -75.65
C HIS A 323 -42.04 22.74 -76.38
N ARG A 324 -43.37 22.78 -76.49
CA ARG A 324 -44.24 23.88 -76.02
C ARG A 324 -45.72 23.57 -76.20
#